data_AF-A0A258X647-F1
#
_entry.id   AF-A0A258X647-F1
#
_cell.length_a   1.000
_cell.length_b   1.000
_cell.length_c   1.000
_cell.angle_alpha   90.00
_cell.angle_beta   90.00
_cell.angle_gamma   90.00
#
_symmetry.space_group_name_H-M   'P 1'
#
loop_
_entity.id
_entity.type
_entity.pdbx_description
1 polymer ?
#
loop_
_entity_poly.entity_id
_entity_poly.type
_entity_poly.pdbx_seq_one_letter_code
_entity_poly.pdbx_strand_id
1 'polypeptide(L)'
;TKGKDPLFAAYDGSNCPTLPQAKRESHSLLLDRGLIRIERPWPAKSFNGKPIKPDFTIEVVRDPNGCNSGPNYGPEAGKISVYRRPRPVANMKYLLAVGFPFDPKQGYALPLDPDDGKPQSGNLMADNRAGNLRIQMDDAAATHLQMLKALSPAQRKQLQDFELRIYTAMQVTKAGGAVDSGGAKAGPARLRDSEPGALGSIGEPVWSEFKGWENISADEAAKLTPEQLTFRQSVARGARVFREKMFLITDTAGINSRIGFGNPVRNSCVFCHNMSQMGNDVAPGQVDLGTTTLPFADPWDDLPLFKVTCTGRPHPHYGKVIYTYDPGFGLTSGKCADVGKITLQSMRGLSSRAPYFSNGLAKDLRGVVDYYERRYFIGYTEQEKQDLVNLMSAL
;
A
#
# COMPACT_ATOMS: atom_id res chain seq x y z
N THR A 1 -19.18 -14.48 -14.47
CA THR A 1 -19.56 -14.92 -13.11
C THR A 1 -21.03 -14.67 -12.73
N LYS A 2 -21.86 -13.88 -13.45
CA LYS A 2 -23.30 -13.61 -13.10
C LYS A 2 -23.53 -13.27 -11.61
N GLY A 3 -22.55 -12.63 -10.95
CA GLY A 3 -22.60 -12.31 -9.51
C GLY A 3 -22.48 -13.51 -8.54
N LYS A 4 -22.15 -14.71 -9.03
CA LYS A 4 -22.04 -15.94 -8.21
C LYS A 4 -20.62 -16.32 -7.82
N ASP A 5 -19.63 -15.49 -8.17
CA ASP A 5 -18.26 -15.70 -7.72
C ASP A 5 -18.21 -15.54 -6.19
N PRO A 6 -17.47 -16.39 -5.44
CA PRO A 6 -17.30 -16.23 -3.99
C PRO A 6 -16.85 -14.83 -3.57
N LEU A 7 -16.15 -14.09 -4.45
CA LEU A 7 -15.81 -12.69 -4.20
C LEU A 7 -17.03 -11.80 -3.92
N PHE A 8 -18.20 -12.09 -4.50
CA PHE A 8 -19.45 -11.35 -4.26
C PHE A 8 -20.23 -11.85 -3.04
N ALA A 9 -19.68 -12.75 -2.23
CA ALA A 9 -20.31 -13.15 -0.98
C ALA A 9 -20.46 -11.96 -0.02
N ALA A 10 -21.49 -12.02 0.82
CA ALA A 10 -21.83 -10.97 1.78
C ALA A 10 -20.68 -10.57 2.70
N TYR A 11 -19.77 -11.51 2.96
CA TYR A 11 -18.66 -11.31 3.89
C TYR A 11 -17.51 -10.47 3.28
N ASP A 12 -17.29 -10.57 1.97
CA ASP A 12 -16.15 -9.95 1.27
C ASP A 12 -16.58 -8.78 0.37
N GLY A 13 -17.11 -9.08 -0.81
CA GLY A 13 -17.35 -8.10 -1.86
C GLY A 13 -18.62 -7.26 -1.69
N SER A 14 -19.42 -7.50 -0.65
CA SER A 14 -20.52 -6.62 -0.29
C SER A 14 -20.03 -5.43 0.51
N ASN A 15 -20.57 -4.24 0.20
CA ASN A 15 -20.39 -3.04 0.99
C ASN A 15 -20.84 -3.28 2.44
N CYS A 16 -21.93 -4.04 2.64
CA CYS A 16 -22.31 -4.53 3.96
C CYS A 16 -23.14 -5.82 3.89
N PRO A 17 -22.96 -6.80 4.81
CA PRO A 17 -23.72 -8.06 4.76
C PRO A 17 -25.24 -7.89 4.89
N THR A 18 -25.70 -6.77 5.46
CA THR A 18 -27.12 -6.45 5.67
C THR A 18 -27.83 -5.96 4.40
N LEU A 19 -27.08 -5.63 3.35
CA LEU A 19 -27.64 -5.12 2.09
C LEU A 19 -28.21 -6.27 1.23
N PRO A 20 -29.08 -5.97 0.24
CA PRO A 20 -29.58 -6.98 -0.69
C PRO A 20 -28.47 -7.54 -1.60
N GLN A 21 -27.99 -8.74 -1.32
CA GLN A 21 -26.79 -9.33 -1.97
C GLN A 21 -26.95 -9.61 -3.48
N ALA A 22 -28.18 -9.61 -4.00
CA ALA A 22 -28.43 -9.78 -5.44
C ALA A 22 -28.25 -8.49 -6.25
N LYS A 23 -28.12 -7.33 -5.59
CA LYS A 23 -28.08 -6.01 -6.23
C LYS A 23 -26.65 -5.54 -6.46
N ARG A 24 -26.36 -5.00 -7.65
CA ARG A 24 -25.04 -4.44 -7.98
C ARG A 24 -24.63 -3.35 -7.01
N GLU A 25 -25.60 -2.54 -6.56
CA GLU A 25 -25.38 -1.40 -5.67
C GLU A 25 -24.82 -1.84 -4.31
N SER A 26 -25.16 -3.05 -3.85
CA SER A 26 -24.58 -3.65 -2.63
C SER A 26 -23.09 -3.99 -2.77
N HIS A 27 -22.52 -3.93 -3.98
CA HIS A 27 -21.14 -4.28 -4.28
C HIS A 27 -20.38 -3.12 -4.97
N SER A 28 -20.91 -1.90 -4.91
CA SER A 28 -20.34 -0.75 -5.63
C SER A 28 -18.89 -0.45 -5.23
N LEU A 29 -18.52 -0.59 -3.95
CA LEU A 29 -17.15 -0.33 -3.50
C LEU A 29 -16.15 -1.32 -4.11
N LEU A 30 -16.54 -2.58 -4.29
CA LEU A 30 -15.75 -3.57 -5.01
C LEU A 30 -15.70 -3.27 -6.50
N LEU A 31 -16.85 -3.05 -7.13
CA LEU A 31 -16.95 -2.93 -8.59
C LEU A 31 -16.32 -1.64 -9.13
N ASP A 32 -16.50 -0.54 -8.41
CA ASP A 32 -16.13 0.78 -8.90
C ASP A 32 -14.74 1.21 -8.36
N ARG A 33 -14.28 0.60 -7.25
CA ARG A 33 -13.03 0.98 -6.57
C ARG A 33 -12.11 -0.18 -6.19
N GLY A 34 -12.54 -1.43 -6.40
CA GLY A 34 -11.80 -2.63 -5.99
C GLY A 34 -11.60 -2.74 -4.48
N LEU A 35 -12.50 -2.16 -3.69
CA LEU A 35 -12.44 -2.21 -2.23
C LEU A 35 -13.19 -3.41 -1.68
N ILE A 36 -12.54 -4.11 -0.77
CA ILE A 36 -13.14 -5.18 0.03
C ILE A 36 -13.37 -4.63 1.43
N ARG A 37 -14.49 -5.01 2.02
CA ARG A 37 -14.81 -4.67 3.41
C ARG A 37 -13.93 -5.48 4.35
N ILE A 38 -13.24 -4.79 5.25
CA ILE A 38 -12.41 -5.38 6.30
C ILE A 38 -13.06 -5.07 7.64
N GLU A 39 -13.78 -6.05 8.19
CA GLU A 39 -14.31 -5.99 9.55
C GLU A 39 -13.21 -6.35 10.55
N ARG A 40 -13.11 -5.55 11.61
CA ARG A 40 -12.12 -5.76 12.67
C ARG A 40 -12.79 -5.67 14.04
N PRO A 41 -12.28 -6.38 15.05
CA PRO A 41 -12.67 -6.11 16.44
C PRO A 41 -12.29 -4.69 16.82
N TRP A 42 -13.19 -4.00 17.54
CA TRP A 42 -12.97 -2.68 18.10
C TRP A 42 -13.43 -2.64 19.57
N PRO A 43 -12.59 -2.24 20.54
CA PRO A 43 -11.17 -1.92 20.40
C PRO A 43 -10.31 -3.08 19.86
N ALA A 44 -9.16 -2.73 19.32
CA ALA A 44 -8.23 -3.68 18.73
C ALA A 44 -7.75 -4.72 19.76
N LYS A 45 -7.40 -5.91 19.26
CA LYS A 45 -6.73 -6.96 20.03
C LYS A 45 -5.34 -7.20 19.42
N SER A 46 -4.36 -7.52 20.25
CA SER A 46 -3.06 -8.02 19.78
C SER A 46 -3.20 -9.39 19.13
N PHE A 47 -2.14 -9.87 18.48
CA PHE A 47 -2.12 -11.17 17.80
C PHE A 47 -2.50 -12.37 18.70
N ASN A 48 -2.27 -12.26 20.01
CA ASN A 48 -2.63 -13.27 21.01
C ASN A 48 -3.96 -12.98 21.74
N GLY A 49 -4.79 -12.09 21.19
CA GLY A 49 -6.14 -11.80 21.70
C GLY A 49 -6.19 -10.86 22.91
N LYS A 50 -5.05 -10.35 23.40
CA LYS A 50 -5.06 -9.37 24.51
C LYS A 50 -5.66 -8.04 24.03
N PRO A 51 -6.56 -7.42 24.81
CA PRO A 51 -7.10 -6.11 24.46
C PRO A 51 -6.01 -5.04 24.37
N ILE A 52 -6.08 -4.20 23.35
CA ILE A 52 -5.28 -2.97 23.24
C ILE A 52 -6.17 -1.83 23.69
N LYS A 53 -5.73 -1.07 24.70
CA LYS A 53 -6.44 0.12 25.17
C LYS A 53 -6.08 1.30 24.25
N PRO A 54 -7.02 1.83 23.45
CA PRO A 54 -6.73 2.98 22.60
C PRO A 54 -6.59 4.26 23.44
N ASP A 55 -5.73 5.18 23.01
CA ASP A 55 -5.64 6.55 23.54
C ASP A 55 -6.47 7.54 22.71
N PHE A 56 -7.54 7.03 22.09
CA PHE A 56 -8.55 7.78 21.36
C PHE A 56 -9.92 7.08 21.37
N THR A 57 -10.98 7.83 21.12
CA THR A 57 -12.33 7.33 20.84
C THR A 57 -12.68 7.49 19.37
N ILE A 58 -13.63 6.68 18.88
CA ILE A 58 -14.14 6.74 17.50
C ILE A 58 -15.65 6.96 17.53
N GLU A 59 -16.12 7.92 16.75
CA GLU A 59 -17.53 8.18 16.45
C GLU A 59 -17.75 8.02 14.94
N VAL A 60 -18.91 7.46 14.55
CA VAL A 60 -19.30 7.29 13.15
C VAL A 60 -20.11 8.52 12.73
N VAL A 61 -19.51 9.39 11.91
CA VAL A 61 -20.13 10.63 11.44
C VAL A 61 -21.07 10.34 10.27
N ARG A 62 -20.64 9.44 9.38
CA ARG A 62 -21.38 9.01 8.20
C ARG A 62 -21.07 7.55 7.92
N ASP A 63 -22.06 6.78 7.53
CA ASP A 63 -21.89 5.38 7.13
C ASP A 63 -22.97 5.01 6.10
N PRO A 64 -22.73 5.30 4.81
CA PRO A 64 -23.75 5.16 3.76
C PRO A 64 -24.17 3.71 3.52
N ASN A 65 -23.39 2.74 3.99
CA ASN A 65 -23.63 1.31 3.77
C ASN A 65 -24.16 0.59 5.01
N GLY A 66 -24.23 1.26 6.17
CA GLY A 66 -24.76 0.68 7.42
C GLY A 66 -23.82 -0.29 8.17
N CYS A 67 -22.57 -0.45 7.73
CA CYS A 67 -21.63 -1.42 8.29
C CYS A 67 -20.82 -0.93 9.50
N ASN A 68 -21.08 0.30 9.92
CA ASN A 68 -20.56 0.93 11.13
C ASN A 68 -21.65 1.57 12.01
N SER A 69 -22.90 1.59 11.55
CA SER A 69 -24.03 2.23 12.25
C SER A 69 -25.26 1.32 12.38
N GLY A 70 -25.31 0.20 11.65
CA GLY A 70 -26.43 -0.74 11.67
C GLY A 70 -26.50 -1.61 12.93
N PRO A 71 -27.66 -2.24 13.21
CA PRO A 71 -27.81 -3.14 14.35
C PRO A 71 -26.78 -4.28 14.33
N ASN A 72 -26.11 -4.52 15.46
CA ASN A 72 -25.01 -5.50 15.60
C ASN A 72 -23.75 -5.16 14.78
N TYR A 73 -23.63 -3.96 14.22
CA TYR A 73 -22.45 -3.47 13.52
C TYR A 73 -21.90 -2.19 14.15
N GLY A 74 -20.65 -1.89 13.81
CA GLY A 74 -20.00 -0.67 14.26
C GLY A 74 -19.41 -0.69 15.67
N PRO A 75 -18.77 0.43 16.06
CA PRO A 75 -17.95 0.51 17.26
C PRO A 75 -18.69 0.11 18.55
N GLU A 76 -19.98 0.44 18.65
CA GLU A 76 -20.84 0.08 19.79
C GLU A 76 -21.09 -1.43 19.89
N ALA A 77 -21.09 -2.13 18.76
CA ALA A 77 -21.20 -3.59 18.69
C ALA A 77 -19.83 -4.30 18.79
N GLY A 78 -18.77 -3.58 19.17
CA GLY A 78 -17.43 -4.13 19.37
C GLY A 78 -16.67 -4.43 18.09
N LYS A 79 -17.05 -3.82 16.96
CA LYS A 79 -16.43 -4.04 15.63
C LYS A 79 -16.31 -2.75 14.83
N ILE A 80 -15.49 -2.74 13.79
CA ILE A 80 -15.37 -1.60 12.88
C ILE A 80 -15.08 -2.11 11.48
N SER A 81 -15.76 -1.54 10.48
CA SER A 81 -15.59 -1.90 9.07
C SER A 81 -14.90 -0.77 8.32
N VAL A 82 -13.76 -1.08 7.69
CA VAL A 82 -13.03 -0.18 6.78
C VAL A 82 -12.89 -0.84 5.42
N TYR A 83 -12.61 -0.06 4.37
CA TYR A 83 -12.67 -0.55 2.99
C TYR A 83 -11.33 -0.36 2.31
N ARG A 84 -10.72 -1.46 1.86
CA ARG A 84 -9.33 -1.45 1.36
C ARG A 84 -9.16 -2.33 0.14
N ARG A 85 -8.24 -1.94 -0.74
CA ARG A 85 -7.80 -2.75 -1.87
C ARG A 85 -6.92 -3.90 -1.38
N PRO A 86 -7.11 -5.13 -1.90
CA PRO A 86 -6.20 -6.23 -1.63
C PRO A 86 -4.85 -6.01 -2.30
N ARG A 87 -3.78 -6.40 -1.62
CA ARG A 87 -2.42 -6.38 -2.16
C ARG A 87 -2.18 -7.60 -3.05
N PRO A 88 -1.28 -7.52 -4.04
CA PRO A 88 -0.88 -8.72 -4.78
C PRO A 88 -0.27 -9.76 -3.82
N VAL A 89 -0.71 -11.01 -3.95
CA VAL A 89 -0.04 -12.15 -3.31
C VAL A 89 1.16 -12.56 -4.17
N ALA A 90 2.15 -11.69 -4.23
CA ALA A 90 3.35 -11.85 -5.04
C ALA A 90 4.52 -11.07 -4.41
N ASN A 91 5.75 -11.45 -4.78
CA ASN A 91 6.99 -10.82 -4.36
C ASN A 91 7.18 -10.83 -2.83
N MET A 92 6.64 -11.84 -2.13
CA MET A 92 6.69 -11.92 -0.66
C MET A 92 8.12 -11.96 -0.11
N LYS A 93 9.08 -12.50 -0.88
CA LYS A 93 10.52 -12.41 -0.59
C LYS A 93 10.98 -10.99 -0.25
N TYR A 94 10.45 -9.98 -0.96
CA TYR A 94 10.78 -8.57 -0.77
C TYR A 94 9.94 -7.90 0.30
N LEU A 95 8.64 -8.21 0.34
CA LEU A 95 7.74 -7.61 1.33
C LEU A 95 8.08 -8.04 2.76
N LEU A 96 8.63 -9.24 2.95
CA LEU A 96 9.00 -9.77 4.26
C LEU A 96 10.46 -9.45 4.65
N ALA A 97 11.25 -8.88 3.75
CA ALA A 97 12.63 -8.57 4.03
C ALA A 97 12.76 -7.39 4.99
N VAL A 98 13.72 -7.51 5.90
CA VAL A 98 14.09 -6.48 6.86
C VAL A 98 15.49 -6.00 6.51
N GLY A 99 15.64 -4.73 6.14
CA GLY A 99 16.95 -4.15 5.85
C GLY A 99 17.53 -3.28 6.97
N PHE A 100 16.77 -3.02 8.04
CA PHE A 100 17.23 -2.23 9.19
C PHE A 100 16.91 -2.94 10.51
N PRO A 101 17.78 -2.83 11.54
CA PRO A 101 17.51 -3.42 12.85
C PRO A 101 16.48 -2.63 13.69
N PHE A 102 15.99 -1.48 13.21
CA PHE A 102 15.01 -0.61 13.87
C PHE A 102 14.20 0.18 12.83
N ASP A 103 13.07 0.79 13.25
CA ASP A 103 12.32 1.76 12.45
C ASP A 103 12.95 3.15 12.61
N PRO A 104 13.63 3.71 11.58
CA PRO A 104 14.28 5.01 11.68
C PRO A 104 13.29 6.18 11.71
N LYS A 105 12.04 6.01 11.28
CA LYS A 105 11.02 7.08 11.33
C LYS A 105 10.51 7.28 12.74
N GLN A 106 10.42 6.20 13.50
CA GLN A 106 9.87 6.20 14.86
C GLN A 106 10.92 6.06 15.96
N GLY A 107 12.14 5.63 15.63
CA GLY A 107 13.22 5.33 16.58
C GLY A 107 12.90 4.18 17.53
N TYR A 108 12.06 3.25 17.09
CA TYR A 108 11.69 2.05 17.85
C TYR A 108 12.35 0.81 17.28
N ALA A 109 12.63 -0.18 18.14
CA ALA A 109 12.98 -1.50 17.67
C ALA A 109 11.82 -2.09 16.86
N LEU A 110 12.15 -2.88 15.84
CA LEU A 110 11.13 -3.55 15.05
C LEU A 110 10.37 -4.57 15.90
N PRO A 111 9.05 -4.75 15.67
CA PRO A 111 8.30 -5.84 16.26
C PRO A 111 8.98 -7.18 15.95
N LEU A 112 9.03 -8.06 16.95
CA LEU A 112 9.55 -9.40 16.77
C LEU A 112 8.42 -10.35 16.40
N ASP A 113 8.73 -11.27 15.49
CA ASP A 113 7.85 -12.30 15.05
C ASP A 113 7.53 -13.26 16.22
N PRO A 114 6.25 -13.55 16.49
CA PRO A 114 5.89 -14.45 17.58
C PRO A 114 6.28 -15.91 17.32
N ASP A 115 6.55 -16.29 16.07
CA ASP A 115 6.85 -17.68 15.68
C ASP A 115 8.36 -17.96 15.70
N ASP A 116 9.20 -17.03 15.25
CA ASP A 116 10.66 -17.25 15.16
C ASP A 116 11.53 -16.18 15.85
N GLY A 117 10.92 -15.17 16.47
CA GLY A 117 11.60 -14.12 17.23
C GLY A 117 12.38 -13.12 16.37
N LYS A 118 12.31 -13.20 15.04
CA LYS A 118 13.03 -12.28 14.16
C LYS A 118 12.29 -10.96 13.97
N PRO A 119 12.99 -9.87 13.63
CA PRO A 119 12.35 -8.62 13.26
C PRO A 119 11.35 -8.79 12.10
N GLN A 120 10.22 -8.10 12.18
CA GLN A 120 9.20 -8.07 11.14
C GLN A 120 9.35 -6.84 10.25
N SER A 121 9.08 -7.01 8.96
CA SER A 121 9.17 -5.94 7.96
C SER A 121 7.98 -4.98 7.98
N GLY A 122 6.91 -5.22 8.73
CA GLY A 122 5.72 -4.37 8.76
C GLY A 122 5.03 -4.08 7.40
N ASN A 123 5.47 -4.75 6.33
CA ASN A 123 5.16 -4.42 4.94
C ASN A 123 4.12 -5.36 4.33
N LEU A 124 3.49 -6.22 5.13
CA LEU A 124 2.56 -7.23 4.64
C LEU A 124 1.16 -6.63 4.41
N MET A 125 0.53 -6.11 5.46
CA MET A 125 -0.83 -5.56 5.41
C MET A 125 -0.86 -4.03 5.41
N ALA A 126 -1.90 -3.44 4.82
CA ALA A 126 -2.07 -1.99 4.71
C ALA A 126 -2.06 -1.26 6.07
N ASP A 127 -2.53 -1.92 7.13
CA ASP A 127 -2.58 -1.41 8.51
C ASP A 127 -1.73 -2.21 9.48
N ASN A 128 -0.77 -2.98 8.96
CA ASN A 128 0.15 -3.81 9.76
C ASN A 128 -0.54 -4.76 10.75
N ARG A 129 -1.79 -5.16 10.50
CA ARG A 129 -2.56 -6.05 11.42
C ARG A 129 -2.06 -7.49 11.45
N ALA A 130 -1.33 -7.92 10.42
CA ALA A 130 -0.64 -9.20 10.37
C ALA A 130 0.84 -8.96 10.05
N GLY A 131 1.70 -9.38 10.98
CA GLY A 131 3.14 -9.17 10.88
C GLY A 131 3.89 -10.24 10.07
N ASN A 132 3.26 -11.40 9.82
CA ASN A 132 3.85 -12.51 9.07
C ASN A 132 2.80 -13.27 8.24
N LEU A 133 3.28 -14.12 7.32
CA LEU A 133 2.39 -14.86 6.42
C LEU A 133 1.49 -15.85 7.16
N ARG A 134 1.95 -16.47 8.25
CA ARG A 134 1.12 -17.41 9.01
C ARG A 134 -0.13 -16.72 9.56
N ILE A 135 0.06 -15.60 10.26
CA ILE A 135 -1.05 -14.80 10.81
C ILE A 135 -1.97 -14.33 9.68
N GLN A 136 -1.40 -13.87 8.57
CA GLN A 136 -2.18 -13.36 7.44
C GLN A 136 -2.99 -14.47 6.74
N MET A 137 -2.41 -15.64 6.49
CA MET A 137 -3.08 -16.74 5.81
C MET A 137 -4.11 -17.43 6.72
N ASP A 138 -3.84 -17.52 8.02
CA ASP A 138 -4.81 -18.04 8.99
C ASP A 138 -6.03 -17.11 9.09
N ASP A 139 -5.80 -15.79 9.14
CA ASP A 139 -6.88 -14.78 9.10
C ASP A 139 -7.66 -14.90 7.79
N ALA A 140 -6.99 -14.92 6.64
CA ALA A 140 -7.67 -15.02 5.34
C ALA A 140 -8.45 -16.32 5.16
N ALA A 141 -7.92 -17.45 5.64
CA ALA A 141 -8.59 -18.75 5.58
C ALA A 141 -9.87 -18.77 6.43
N ALA A 142 -9.81 -18.26 7.66
CA ALA A 142 -10.97 -18.22 8.56
C ALA A 142 -12.01 -17.18 8.09
N THR A 143 -11.55 -16.00 7.66
CA THR A 143 -12.38 -14.84 7.33
C THR A 143 -12.94 -14.96 5.91
N HIS A 144 -12.08 -15.03 4.89
CA HIS A 144 -12.50 -14.95 3.48
C HIS A 144 -12.92 -16.31 2.91
N LEU A 145 -12.19 -17.38 3.24
CA LEU A 145 -12.56 -18.73 2.78
C LEU A 145 -13.57 -19.44 3.71
N GLN A 146 -13.91 -18.81 4.84
CA GLN A 146 -14.85 -19.34 5.84
C GLN A 146 -14.52 -20.77 6.28
N MET A 147 -13.22 -21.10 6.35
CA MET A 147 -12.78 -22.43 6.69
C MET A 147 -13.21 -22.79 8.13
N LEU A 148 -13.94 -23.90 8.26
CA LEU A 148 -14.36 -24.41 9.57
C LEU A 148 -13.22 -25.03 10.37
N LYS A 149 -12.15 -25.46 9.70
CA LYS A 149 -10.95 -26.03 10.30
C LYS A 149 -9.76 -25.11 10.04
N ALA A 150 -8.95 -24.90 11.06
CA ALA A 150 -7.68 -24.19 10.89
C ALA A 150 -6.76 -24.93 9.91
N LEU A 151 -5.91 -24.18 9.22
CA LEU A 151 -4.87 -24.73 8.37
C LEU A 151 -3.92 -25.60 9.20
N SER A 152 -3.60 -26.80 8.69
CA SER A 152 -2.58 -27.65 9.30
C SER A 152 -1.18 -27.03 9.13
N PRO A 153 -0.20 -27.40 9.97
CA PRO A 153 1.18 -26.96 9.79
C PRO A 153 1.75 -27.27 8.39
N ALA A 154 1.37 -28.42 7.82
CA ALA A 154 1.79 -28.81 6.47
C ALA A 154 1.18 -27.91 5.39
N GLN A 155 -0.12 -27.57 5.51
CA GLN A 155 -0.77 -26.64 4.59
C GLN A 155 -0.17 -25.24 4.67
N ARG A 156 0.08 -24.74 5.89
CA ARG A 156 0.74 -23.44 6.09
C ARG A 156 2.10 -23.39 5.42
N LYS A 157 2.92 -24.43 5.63
CA LYS A 157 4.23 -24.52 4.99
C LYS A 157 4.12 -24.53 3.47
N GLN A 158 3.19 -25.32 2.90
CA GLN A 158 2.99 -25.38 1.46
C GLN A 158 2.55 -24.03 0.88
N LEU A 159 1.64 -23.33 1.54
CA LEU A 159 1.19 -21.99 1.15
C LEU A 159 2.35 -20.98 1.21
N GLN A 160 3.09 -20.96 2.31
CA GLN A 160 4.26 -20.08 2.47
C GLN A 160 5.32 -20.35 1.39
N ASP A 161 5.66 -21.62 1.14
CA ASP A 161 6.63 -22.00 0.10
C ASP A 161 6.17 -21.57 -1.30
N PHE A 162 4.86 -21.61 -1.57
CA PHE A 162 4.26 -21.14 -2.82
C PHE A 162 4.33 -19.61 -2.93
N GLU A 163 3.83 -18.89 -1.93
CA GLU A 163 3.76 -17.41 -1.93
C GLU A 163 5.15 -16.75 -2.04
N LEU A 164 6.19 -17.37 -1.46
CA LEU A 164 7.57 -16.91 -1.57
C LEU A 164 8.19 -17.09 -2.97
N ARG A 165 7.56 -17.85 -3.87
CA ARG A 165 8.06 -18.15 -5.23
C ARG A 165 7.27 -17.46 -6.34
N ILE A 166 6.25 -16.67 -6.00
CA ILE A 166 5.49 -15.89 -6.97
C ILE A 166 6.19 -14.56 -7.18
N TYR A 167 6.61 -14.32 -8.42
CA TYR A 167 7.22 -13.05 -8.82
C TYR A 167 6.34 -12.35 -9.85
N THR A 168 6.05 -11.08 -9.63
CA THR A 168 5.22 -10.27 -10.53
C THR A 168 5.89 -8.94 -10.78
N ALA A 169 6.09 -8.62 -12.06
CA ALA A 169 6.58 -7.35 -12.59
C ALA A 169 6.13 -7.26 -14.05
N MET A 170 6.21 -6.07 -14.65
CA MET A 170 6.00 -5.94 -16.09
C MET A 170 7.03 -6.76 -16.87
N GLN A 171 6.62 -7.48 -17.90
CA GLN A 171 7.53 -8.21 -18.79
C GLN A 171 7.62 -7.55 -20.18
N VAL A 172 6.48 -7.11 -20.72
CA VAL A 172 6.38 -6.46 -22.02
C VAL A 172 5.38 -5.33 -21.92
N THR A 173 5.81 -4.12 -22.27
CA THR A 173 4.91 -2.98 -22.41
C THR A 173 4.39 -2.89 -23.84
N LYS A 174 3.14 -2.48 -24.02
CA LYS A 174 2.57 -2.26 -25.37
C LYS A 174 3.37 -1.23 -26.18
N ALA A 175 3.85 -0.17 -25.52
CA ALA A 175 4.55 0.94 -26.16
C ALA A 175 6.06 0.70 -26.29
N GLY A 176 6.72 0.09 -25.30
CA GLY A 176 8.18 -0.05 -25.26
C GLY A 176 8.73 -1.44 -25.60
N GLY A 177 7.86 -2.44 -25.75
CA GLY A 177 8.27 -3.84 -25.90
C GLY A 177 8.82 -4.44 -24.60
N ALA A 178 9.71 -5.43 -24.74
CA ALA A 178 10.29 -6.17 -23.62
C ALA A 178 11.15 -5.26 -22.71
N VAL A 179 10.92 -5.33 -21.39
CA VAL A 179 11.55 -4.45 -20.39
C VAL A 179 12.95 -4.90 -19.94
N ASP A 180 13.43 -6.01 -20.51
CA ASP A 180 14.75 -6.62 -20.32
C ASP A 180 15.60 -6.59 -21.60
N SER A 181 15.31 -5.64 -22.49
CA SER A 181 16.00 -5.47 -23.79
C SER A 181 16.65 -4.10 -23.93
N GLY A 182 17.58 -3.93 -24.88
CA GLY A 182 18.28 -2.66 -25.09
C GLY A 182 19.05 -2.20 -23.84
N GLY A 183 19.66 -3.16 -23.13
CA GLY A 183 20.43 -2.92 -21.90
C GLY A 183 19.59 -2.76 -20.62
N ALA A 184 18.26 -2.69 -20.71
CA ALA A 184 17.40 -2.78 -19.54
C ALA A 184 17.37 -4.20 -18.96
N LYS A 185 17.09 -4.33 -17.67
CA LYS A 185 17.13 -5.62 -16.92
C LYS A 185 15.92 -5.81 -16.00
N ALA A 186 14.79 -5.17 -16.31
CA ALA A 186 13.59 -5.23 -15.48
C ALA A 186 12.85 -6.57 -15.65
N GLY A 187 11.72 -6.71 -14.96
CA GLY A 187 10.81 -7.86 -15.10
C GLY A 187 10.99 -8.96 -14.06
N PRO A 188 10.15 -10.01 -14.12
CA PRO A 188 10.01 -10.97 -13.03
C PRO A 188 11.26 -11.82 -12.79
N ALA A 189 12.07 -12.09 -13.81
CA ALA A 189 13.35 -12.80 -13.66
C ALA A 189 14.33 -12.02 -12.77
N ARG A 190 14.38 -10.68 -12.91
CA ARG A 190 15.19 -9.82 -12.05
C ARG A 190 14.79 -9.96 -10.57
N LEU A 191 13.49 -10.05 -10.29
CA LEU A 191 12.96 -10.25 -8.94
C LEU A 191 13.24 -11.67 -8.39
N ARG A 192 13.21 -12.68 -9.25
CA ARG A 192 13.60 -14.04 -8.86
C ARG A 192 15.06 -14.06 -8.40
N ASP A 193 15.95 -13.47 -9.19
CA ASP A 193 17.40 -13.63 -9.07
C ASP A 193 18.08 -12.62 -8.13
N SER A 194 17.44 -11.49 -7.80
CA SER A 194 18.06 -10.45 -6.93
C SER A 194 17.76 -10.71 -5.45
N GLU A 195 18.70 -10.38 -4.58
CA GLU A 195 18.48 -10.41 -3.13
C GLU A 195 17.46 -9.34 -2.67
N PRO A 196 16.64 -9.61 -1.66
CA PRO A 196 15.70 -8.64 -1.11
C PRO A 196 16.37 -7.74 -0.05
N GLY A 197 15.68 -6.68 0.38
CA GLY A 197 16.15 -5.85 1.50
C GLY A 197 17.26 -4.85 1.14
N ALA A 198 17.65 -4.76 -0.14
CA ALA A 198 18.68 -3.82 -0.60
C ALA A 198 18.15 -2.38 -0.63
N LEU A 199 18.82 -1.50 0.12
CA LEU A 199 18.55 -0.06 0.15
C LEU A 199 19.20 0.62 -1.07
N GLY A 200 18.38 1.31 -1.86
CA GLY A 200 18.83 1.89 -3.13
C GLY A 200 19.82 3.04 -3.01
N SER A 201 19.99 3.66 -1.84
CA SER A 201 20.95 4.76 -1.63
C SER A 201 22.39 4.29 -1.37
N ILE A 202 22.59 3.02 -0.97
CA ILE A 202 23.92 2.44 -0.67
C ILE A 202 24.30 1.30 -1.60
N GLY A 203 23.40 0.91 -2.50
CA GLY A 203 23.59 -0.19 -3.45
C GLY A 203 23.15 0.20 -4.85
N GLU A 204 22.32 -0.65 -5.46
CA GLU A 204 21.75 -0.37 -6.77
C GLU A 204 20.66 0.72 -6.68
N PRO A 205 20.76 1.86 -7.37
CA PRO A 205 19.74 2.89 -7.31
C PRO A 205 18.37 2.37 -7.74
N VAL A 206 17.32 2.85 -7.08
CA VAL A 206 15.95 2.45 -7.40
C VAL A 206 15.66 2.72 -8.89
N TRP A 207 15.18 1.68 -9.59
CA TRP A 207 14.90 1.70 -11.04
C TRP A 207 16.11 1.89 -11.95
N SER A 208 17.34 1.65 -11.51
CA SER A 208 18.52 1.68 -12.40
C SER A 208 18.58 0.53 -13.40
N GLU A 209 17.73 -0.48 -13.24
CA GLU A 209 17.46 -1.51 -14.25
C GLU A 209 17.03 -0.96 -15.62
N PHE A 210 16.57 0.29 -15.70
CA PHE A 210 16.27 0.97 -16.97
C PHE A 210 17.41 1.83 -17.51
N LYS A 211 18.60 1.81 -16.89
CA LYS A 211 19.76 2.63 -17.29
C LYS A 211 20.16 2.40 -18.76
N GLY A 212 19.98 1.19 -19.29
CA GLY A 212 20.24 0.88 -20.70
C GLY A 212 19.43 1.75 -21.68
N TRP A 213 18.29 2.28 -21.26
CA TRP A 213 17.44 3.15 -22.08
C TRP A 213 17.78 4.64 -21.97
N GLU A 214 18.73 5.03 -21.12
CA GLU A 214 19.19 6.44 -21.02
C GLU A 214 19.97 6.85 -22.27
N ASN A 215 20.82 5.97 -22.80
CA ASN A 215 21.69 6.22 -23.95
C ASN A 215 21.59 5.05 -24.96
N ILE A 216 20.51 5.03 -25.73
CA ILE A 216 20.29 4.02 -26.79
C ILE A 216 21.21 4.36 -27.97
N SER A 217 22.06 3.43 -28.39
CA SER A 217 22.97 3.63 -29.53
C SER A 217 22.19 3.77 -30.86
N ALA A 218 22.80 4.36 -31.88
CA ALA A 218 22.17 4.50 -33.19
C ALA A 218 21.74 3.14 -33.79
N ASP A 219 22.60 2.12 -33.64
CA ASP A 219 22.31 0.77 -34.14
C ASP A 219 21.13 0.11 -33.41
N GLU A 220 20.98 0.35 -32.11
CA GLU A 220 19.82 -0.13 -31.36
C GLU A 220 18.56 0.68 -31.67
N ALA A 221 18.69 2.00 -31.81
CA ALA A 221 17.59 2.88 -32.17
C ALA A 221 17.00 2.52 -33.55
N ALA A 222 17.85 2.12 -34.51
CA ALA A 222 17.42 1.69 -35.84
C ALA A 222 16.55 0.41 -35.84
N LYS A 223 16.59 -0.38 -34.77
CA LYS A 223 15.76 -1.60 -34.59
C LYS A 223 14.41 -1.32 -33.92
N LEU A 224 14.19 -0.09 -33.44
CA LEU A 224 13.00 0.29 -32.70
C LEU A 224 12.07 1.14 -33.58
N THR A 225 10.78 1.01 -33.35
CA THR A 225 9.82 2.01 -33.83
C THR A 225 10.05 3.35 -33.13
N PRO A 226 9.70 4.49 -33.76
CA PRO A 226 9.78 5.80 -33.12
C PRO A 226 9.04 5.85 -31.77
N GLU A 227 7.90 5.15 -31.66
CA GLU A 227 7.10 5.04 -30.45
C GLU A 227 7.85 4.29 -29.33
N GLN A 228 8.46 3.15 -29.67
CA GLN A 228 9.26 2.38 -28.72
C GLN A 228 10.47 3.16 -28.22
N LEU A 229 11.20 3.82 -29.12
CA LEU A 229 12.33 4.65 -28.76
C LEU A 229 11.92 5.76 -27.79
N THR A 230 10.86 6.51 -28.13
CA THR A 230 10.33 7.60 -27.31
C THR A 230 9.87 7.10 -25.93
N PHE A 231 9.15 5.98 -25.89
CA PHE A 231 8.67 5.40 -24.63
C PHE A 231 9.84 4.96 -23.73
N ARG A 232 10.83 4.25 -24.28
CA ARG A 232 12.00 3.78 -23.52
C ARG A 232 12.79 4.95 -22.91
N GLN A 233 13.04 5.99 -23.70
CA GLN A 233 13.69 7.20 -23.21
C GLN A 233 12.85 7.89 -22.12
N SER A 234 11.52 7.89 -22.26
CA SER A 234 10.60 8.44 -21.26
C SER A 234 10.64 7.66 -19.94
N VAL A 235 10.67 6.32 -19.98
CA VAL A 235 10.86 5.48 -18.78
C VAL A 235 12.18 5.79 -18.09
N ALA A 236 13.27 5.91 -18.85
CA ALA A 236 14.59 6.22 -18.30
C ALA A 236 14.63 7.61 -17.64
N ARG A 237 14.03 8.63 -18.28
CA ARG A 237 13.85 9.96 -17.67
C ARG A 237 12.98 9.89 -16.42
N GLY A 238 11.90 9.11 -16.45
CA GLY A 238 11.02 8.90 -15.30
C GLY A 238 11.76 8.29 -14.12
N ALA A 239 12.60 7.29 -14.35
CA ALA A 239 13.46 6.70 -13.32
C ALA A 239 14.39 7.76 -12.68
N ARG A 240 14.94 8.67 -13.49
CA ARG A 240 15.76 9.78 -13.01
C ARG A 240 14.94 10.77 -12.18
N VAL A 241 13.80 11.24 -12.69
CA VAL A 241 12.88 12.14 -11.97
C VAL A 241 12.47 11.54 -10.63
N PHE A 242 12.15 10.24 -10.59
CA PHE A 242 11.76 9.52 -9.38
C PHE A 242 12.84 9.58 -8.29
N ARG A 243 14.12 9.45 -8.68
CA ARG A 243 15.27 9.49 -7.77
C ARG A 243 15.68 10.91 -7.38
N GLU A 244 15.64 11.85 -8.32
CA GLU A 244 16.38 13.11 -8.20
C GLU A 244 15.50 14.34 -8.00
N LYS A 245 14.23 14.32 -8.41
CA LYS A 245 13.33 15.46 -8.18
C LYS A 245 13.02 15.55 -6.70
N MET A 246 13.70 16.46 -6.01
CA MET A 246 13.47 16.75 -4.61
C MET A 246 12.33 17.72 -4.41
N PHE A 247 11.53 17.48 -3.39
CA PHE A 247 10.42 18.33 -2.93
C PHE A 247 10.34 18.34 -1.41
N LEU A 248 9.49 19.21 -0.85
CA LEU A 248 9.27 19.31 0.59
C LEU A 248 8.13 18.39 1.01
N ILE A 249 8.44 17.41 1.86
CA ILE A 249 7.45 16.55 2.50
C ILE A 249 7.04 17.23 3.80
N THR A 250 5.78 17.63 3.90
CA THR A 250 5.17 18.26 5.07
C THR A 250 4.06 17.40 5.65
N ASP A 251 3.82 17.54 6.96
CA ASP A 251 2.63 17.04 7.65
C ASP A 251 2.25 15.57 7.35
N THR A 252 3.26 14.75 7.15
CA THR A 252 3.14 13.32 6.84
C THR A 252 3.49 12.54 8.10
N ALA A 253 2.49 12.07 8.83
CA ALA A 253 2.71 11.28 10.04
C ALA A 253 3.50 10.00 9.68
N GLY A 254 4.54 9.66 10.45
CA GLY A 254 5.45 8.57 10.09
C GLY A 254 6.60 8.98 9.16
N ILE A 255 6.69 10.25 8.78
CA ILE A 255 7.86 10.86 8.12
C ILE A 255 8.31 12.11 8.86
N ASN A 256 7.37 13.03 9.12
CA ASN A 256 7.65 14.30 9.78
C ASN A 256 7.49 14.23 11.31
N SER A 257 6.95 13.14 11.84
CA SER A 257 6.65 12.96 13.27
C SER A 257 6.52 11.48 13.66
N ARG A 258 6.71 11.10 14.94
CA ARG A 258 7.05 11.94 16.12
C ARG A 258 8.54 12.22 16.29
N ILE A 259 9.41 11.31 15.87
CA ILE A 259 10.85 11.60 15.72
C ILE A 259 11.03 12.20 14.33
N GLY A 260 10.68 11.42 13.30
CA GLY A 260 10.66 11.87 11.93
C GLY A 260 12.02 12.40 11.44
N PHE A 261 11.98 13.11 10.32
CA PHE A 261 13.17 13.66 9.64
C PHE A 261 13.11 15.19 9.49
N GLY A 262 12.31 15.86 10.33
CA GLY A 262 11.98 17.28 10.24
C GLY A 262 10.62 17.53 9.57
N ASN A 263 10.08 18.74 9.71
CA ASN A 263 8.84 19.18 9.06
C ASN A 263 8.99 20.65 8.59
N PRO A 264 9.20 20.94 7.30
CA PRO A 264 9.34 19.99 6.19
C PRO A 264 10.66 19.20 6.22
N VAL A 265 10.69 18.09 5.49
CA VAL A 265 11.94 17.41 5.06
C VAL A 265 12.07 17.46 3.54
N ARG A 266 13.26 17.77 3.01
CA ARG A 266 13.52 17.80 1.57
C ARG A 266 14.03 16.44 1.10
N ASN A 267 13.27 15.75 0.24
CA ASN A 267 13.66 14.46 -0.32
C ASN A 267 12.95 14.17 -1.64
N SER A 268 13.13 12.99 -2.22
CA SER A 268 12.47 12.54 -3.45
C SER A 268 11.64 11.25 -3.22
N CYS A 269 11.08 10.67 -4.29
CA CYS A 269 10.20 9.50 -4.20
C CYS A 269 10.91 8.29 -3.55
N VAL A 270 12.22 8.17 -3.78
CA VAL A 270 13.06 7.11 -3.20
C VAL A 270 13.32 7.28 -1.71
N PHE A 271 12.75 8.28 -1.04
CA PHE A 271 12.76 8.32 0.41
C PHE A 271 11.92 7.19 1.01
N CYS A 272 10.70 7.04 0.48
CA CYS A 272 9.72 6.04 0.89
C CYS A 272 9.77 4.79 0.00
N HIS A 273 9.99 4.97 -1.30
CA HIS A 273 10.07 3.89 -2.28
C HIS A 273 11.54 3.50 -2.51
N ASN A 274 12.19 2.99 -1.46
CA ASN A 274 13.65 2.94 -1.36
C ASN A 274 14.30 1.55 -1.59
N MET A 275 13.52 0.47 -1.67
CA MET A 275 14.05 -0.86 -2.01
C MET A 275 14.35 -0.95 -3.51
N SER A 276 15.61 -1.20 -3.87
CA SER A 276 16.14 -1.11 -5.23
C SER A 276 15.27 -1.75 -6.31
N GLN A 277 14.83 -3.01 -6.09
CA GLN A 277 14.09 -3.75 -7.11
C GLN A 277 12.57 -3.74 -6.90
N MET A 278 12.03 -3.21 -5.82
CA MET A 278 10.60 -3.41 -5.50
C MET A 278 9.86 -2.10 -5.18
N GLY A 279 10.59 -1.07 -4.79
CA GLY A 279 10.03 0.23 -4.43
C GLY A 279 9.11 0.19 -3.21
N ASN A 280 9.09 -0.89 -2.42
CA ASN A 280 8.57 -0.82 -1.06
C ASN A 280 9.65 -0.27 -0.12
N ASP A 281 9.25 0.06 1.09
CA ASP A 281 10.18 0.62 2.07
C ASP A 281 11.01 -0.47 2.74
N VAL A 282 12.34 -0.36 2.67
CA VAL A 282 13.30 -1.22 3.37
C VAL A 282 13.29 -0.95 4.87
N ALA A 283 13.03 0.30 5.28
CA ALA A 283 12.93 0.79 6.65
C ALA A 283 11.44 0.81 7.06
N PRO A 284 10.93 -0.29 7.62
CA PRO A 284 9.51 -0.47 7.72
C PRO A 284 8.86 0.53 8.67
N GLY A 285 7.71 1.07 8.26
CA GLY A 285 6.92 2.02 9.04
C GLY A 285 5.74 2.53 8.23
N GLN A 286 4.58 2.66 8.86
CA GLN A 286 3.36 3.18 8.23
C GLN A 286 3.40 4.71 8.15
N VAL A 287 2.82 5.26 7.09
CA VAL A 287 2.82 6.70 6.81
C VAL A 287 1.42 7.20 6.49
N ASP A 288 1.09 8.41 6.92
CA ASP A 288 -0.14 9.08 6.50
C ASP A 288 0.19 10.14 5.44
N LEU A 289 -0.09 9.81 4.17
CA LEU A 289 0.06 10.73 3.04
C LEU A 289 -1.14 11.68 2.91
N GLY A 290 -2.18 11.53 3.74
CA GLY A 290 -3.44 12.26 3.62
C GLY A 290 -4.42 11.62 2.63
N THR A 291 -4.28 10.34 2.31
CA THR A 291 -5.17 9.68 1.31
C THR A 291 -6.55 9.35 1.89
N THR A 292 -6.65 9.22 3.22
CA THR A 292 -7.89 8.88 3.94
C THR A 292 -8.27 9.90 5.01
N THR A 293 -7.35 10.79 5.41
CA THR A 293 -7.55 11.74 6.50
C THR A 293 -7.75 13.17 5.98
N LEU A 294 -8.77 13.86 6.50
CA LEU A 294 -9.03 15.26 6.18
C LEU A 294 -8.00 16.19 6.86
N PRO A 295 -7.64 17.33 6.23
CA PRO A 295 -8.25 17.91 5.02
C PRO A 295 -7.60 17.46 3.70
N PHE A 296 -6.59 16.59 3.74
CA PHE A 296 -5.84 16.21 2.53
C PHE A 296 -6.55 15.19 1.65
N ALA A 297 -7.40 14.35 2.24
CA ALA A 297 -8.13 13.34 1.51
C ALA A 297 -9.21 13.97 0.64
N ASP A 298 -9.35 13.44 -0.57
CA ASP A 298 -10.48 13.78 -1.45
C ASP A 298 -11.81 13.41 -0.75
N PRO A 299 -12.90 14.15 -0.99
CA PRO A 299 -14.20 13.85 -0.39
C PRO A 299 -14.77 12.52 -0.94
N TRP A 300 -15.26 11.67 -0.05
CA TRP A 300 -15.83 10.35 -0.39
C TRP A 300 -17.17 10.11 0.28
N ASP A 301 -18.27 10.33 -0.46
CA ASP A 301 -19.62 10.19 0.08
C ASP A 301 -20.10 8.75 0.20
N ASP A 302 -19.43 7.82 -0.49
CA ASP A 302 -19.67 6.38 -0.53
C ASP A 302 -18.92 5.58 0.56
N LEU A 303 -17.97 6.22 1.27
CA LEU A 303 -17.19 5.64 2.36
C LEU A 303 -17.67 6.11 3.74
N PRO A 304 -17.47 5.30 4.80
CA PRO A 304 -17.72 5.75 6.15
C PRO A 304 -16.77 6.89 6.52
N LEU A 305 -17.27 7.89 7.24
CA LEU A 305 -16.46 8.95 7.82
C LEU A 305 -16.44 8.78 9.34
N PHE A 306 -15.25 8.68 9.90
CA PHE A 306 -15.03 8.55 11.32
C PHE A 306 -14.51 9.87 11.91
N LYS A 307 -15.02 10.22 13.09
CA LYS A 307 -14.44 11.25 13.94
C LYS A 307 -13.66 10.56 15.05
N VAL A 308 -12.36 10.72 15.02
CA VAL A 308 -11.43 10.22 16.02
C VAL A 308 -11.11 11.34 17.01
N THR A 309 -11.30 11.11 18.30
CA THR A 309 -10.94 12.07 19.35
C THR A 309 -9.83 11.50 20.22
N CYS A 310 -8.63 12.09 20.16
CA CYS A 310 -7.53 11.70 21.03
C CYS A 310 -7.91 11.96 22.50
N THR A 311 -7.77 10.94 23.35
CA THR A 311 -7.91 11.08 24.81
C THR A 311 -6.57 11.30 25.48
N GLY A 312 -5.47 10.92 24.81
CA GLY A 312 -4.10 11.18 25.23
C GLY A 312 -3.49 12.41 24.55
N ARG A 313 -2.24 12.28 24.11
CA ARG A 313 -1.54 13.34 23.36
C ARG A 313 -2.24 13.57 22.00
N PRO A 314 -2.42 14.83 21.58
CA PRO A 314 -2.95 15.14 20.25
C PRO A 314 -2.15 14.49 19.11
N HIS A 315 -2.81 14.29 17.97
CA HIS A 315 -2.14 13.89 16.74
C HIS A 315 -1.19 15.01 16.28
N PRO A 316 0.05 14.69 15.88
CA PRO A 316 1.08 15.68 15.57
C PRO A 316 0.73 16.67 14.46
N HIS A 317 -0.18 16.31 13.54
CA HIS A 317 -0.54 17.14 12.38
C HIS A 317 -2.02 17.54 12.32
N TYR A 318 -2.89 16.90 13.12
CA TYR A 318 -4.34 17.11 13.05
C TYR A 318 -4.96 17.56 14.38
N GLY A 319 -4.16 17.63 15.45
CA GLY A 319 -4.66 18.01 16.76
C GLY A 319 -5.48 16.90 17.42
N LYS A 320 -6.47 17.30 18.24
CA LYS A 320 -7.21 16.37 19.10
C LYS A 320 -8.37 15.68 18.40
N VAL A 321 -8.94 16.30 17.36
CA VAL A 321 -10.09 15.79 16.63
C VAL A 321 -9.69 15.60 15.18
N ILE A 322 -9.88 14.39 14.67
CA ILE A 322 -9.43 13.96 13.35
C ILE A 322 -10.61 13.37 12.61
N TYR A 323 -10.78 13.72 11.34
CA TYR A 323 -11.78 13.11 10.47
C TYR A 323 -11.08 12.25 9.43
N THR A 324 -11.47 10.98 9.32
CA THR A 324 -10.82 10.04 8.41
C THR A 324 -11.79 8.99 7.91
N TYR A 325 -11.58 8.56 6.66
CA TYR A 325 -12.32 7.44 6.05
C TYR A 325 -11.78 6.08 6.48
N ASP A 326 -10.54 6.03 6.97
CA ASP A 326 -9.89 4.82 7.47
C ASP A 326 -8.81 5.22 8.48
N PRO A 327 -9.00 4.93 9.79
CA PRO A 327 -7.99 5.24 10.80
C PRO A 327 -6.68 4.45 10.63
N GLY A 328 -6.61 3.46 9.73
CA GLY A 328 -5.38 2.82 9.31
C GLY A 328 -4.70 2.04 10.43
N PHE A 329 -3.40 2.24 10.60
CA PHE A 329 -2.58 1.63 11.65
C PHE A 329 -3.05 2.02 13.07
N GLY A 330 -3.75 3.14 13.24
CA GLY A 330 -4.39 3.49 14.51
C GLY A 330 -5.37 2.42 15.00
N LEU A 331 -6.05 1.70 14.09
CA LEU A 331 -6.88 0.54 14.44
C LEU A 331 -6.07 -0.69 14.87
N THR A 332 -4.76 -0.70 14.67
CA THR A 332 -3.87 -1.80 15.06
C THR A 332 -3.08 -1.44 16.33
N SER A 333 -2.51 -0.23 16.38
CA SER A 333 -1.67 0.19 17.51
C SER A 333 -2.47 0.74 18.69
N GLY A 334 -3.70 1.20 18.47
CA GLY A 334 -4.48 1.94 19.46
C GLY A 334 -3.94 3.33 19.77
N LYS A 335 -2.95 3.83 19.02
CA LYS A 335 -2.36 5.15 19.25
C LYS A 335 -2.96 6.20 18.32
N CYS A 336 -3.37 7.34 18.86
CA CYS A 336 -3.95 8.44 18.13
C CYS A 336 -2.96 9.00 17.11
N ALA A 337 -1.66 8.98 17.44
CA ALA A 337 -0.57 9.40 16.55
C ALA A 337 -0.37 8.51 15.32
N ASP A 338 -1.06 7.36 15.24
CA ASP A 338 -1.01 6.43 14.11
C ASP A 338 -2.27 6.46 13.25
N VAL A 339 -3.25 7.32 13.58
CA VAL A 339 -4.47 7.51 12.80
C VAL A 339 -4.12 7.97 11.38
N GLY A 340 -4.68 7.29 10.38
CA GLY A 340 -4.45 7.58 8.96
C GLY A 340 -3.19 6.93 8.38
N LYS A 341 -2.27 6.43 9.22
CA LYS A 341 -1.05 5.81 8.71
C LYS A 341 -1.35 4.48 8.04
N ILE A 342 -0.78 4.27 6.85
CA ILE A 342 -0.88 3.03 6.09
C ILE A 342 0.49 2.59 5.59
N THR A 343 0.62 1.30 5.29
CA THR A 343 1.83 0.72 4.71
C THR A 343 2.01 1.20 3.29
N LEU A 344 3.24 1.62 2.97
CA LEU A 344 3.66 2.00 1.62
C LEU A 344 3.52 0.80 0.67
N GLN A 345 2.92 1.04 -0.50
CA GLN A 345 2.67 -0.01 -1.47
C GLN A 345 3.93 -0.30 -2.30
N SER A 346 4.10 -1.56 -2.70
CA SER A 346 5.11 -1.93 -3.68
C SER A 346 4.72 -1.44 -5.07
N MET A 347 5.72 -1.14 -5.91
CA MET A 347 5.47 -0.56 -7.22
C MET A 347 5.52 -1.56 -8.38
N ARG A 348 5.84 -2.84 -8.12
CA ARG A 348 5.87 -3.90 -9.13
C ARG A 348 4.50 -4.41 -9.52
N GLY A 349 4.27 -4.59 -10.82
CA GLY A 349 2.98 -5.02 -11.34
C GLY A 349 1.88 -3.99 -11.10
N LEU A 350 2.26 -2.71 -11.01
CA LEU A 350 1.34 -1.62 -10.66
C LEU A 350 0.34 -1.36 -11.79
N SER A 351 0.79 -1.30 -13.04
CA SER A 351 -0.02 -0.83 -14.17
C SER A 351 -1.27 -1.69 -14.48
N SER A 352 -1.29 -2.96 -14.06
CA SER A 352 -2.43 -3.86 -14.24
C SER A 352 -3.47 -3.80 -13.12
N ARG A 353 -3.32 -2.87 -12.16
CA ARG A 353 -4.07 -2.88 -10.89
C ARG A 353 -4.75 -1.58 -10.55
N ALA A 354 -5.13 -0.78 -11.54
CA ALA A 354 -6.00 0.36 -11.28
C ALA A 354 -7.33 -0.07 -10.62
N PRO A 355 -8.00 0.82 -9.86
CA PRO A 355 -7.48 2.08 -9.32
C PRO A 355 -6.39 1.89 -8.25
N TYR A 356 -5.74 2.97 -7.82
CA TYR A 356 -4.54 2.97 -6.97
C TYR A 356 -4.79 3.51 -5.56
N PHE A 357 -3.77 3.42 -4.70
CA PHE A 357 -3.82 3.62 -3.25
C PHE A 357 -4.65 2.56 -2.50
N SER A 358 -4.55 2.52 -1.18
CA SER A 358 -5.29 1.55 -0.35
C SER A 358 -6.81 1.69 -0.48
N ASN A 359 -7.30 2.88 -0.86
CA ASN A 359 -8.72 3.22 -0.96
C ASN A 359 -9.21 3.40 -2.42
N GLY A 360 -8.40 3.04 -3.42
CA GLY A 360 -8.81 3.16 -4.83
C GLY A 360 -9.04 4.61 -5.28
N LEU A 361 -8.30 5.56 -4.70
CA LEU A 361 -8.40 7.00 -4.98
C LEU A 361 -8.10 7.36 -6.43
N ALA A 362 -6.98 6.89 -6.98
CA ALA A 362 -6.54 7.28 -8.32
C ALA A 362 -6.99 6.27 -9.37
N LYS A 363 -7.74 6.71 -10.38
CA LYS A 363 -8.28 5.83 -11.43
C LYS A 363 -7.22 5.30 -12.39
N ASP A 364 -6.12 6.04 -12.55
CA ASP A 364 -5.01 5.71 -13.44
C ASP A 364 -3.67 6.19 -12.83
N LEU A 365 -2.57 5.87 -13.51
CA LEU A 365 -1.22 6.24 -13.06
C LEU A 365 -1.01 7.75 -13.03
N ARG A 366 -1.72 8.49 -13.89
CA ARG A 366 -1.66 9.96 -13.93
C ARG A 366 -2.26 10.54 -12.64
N GLY A 367 -3.38 10.01 -12.18
CA GLY A 367 -3.99 10.37 -10.90
C GLY A 367 -3.09 10.09 -9.69
N VAL A 368 -2.20 9.09 -9.77
CA VAL A 368 -1.18 8.88 -8.71
C VAL A 368 -0.20 10.05 -8.69
N VAL A 369 0.36 10.43 -9.85
CA VAL A 369 1.32 11.54 -9.95
C VAL A 369 0.66 12.86 -9.53
N ASP A 370 -0.54 13.14 -10.03
CA ASP A 370 -1.26 14.38 -9.74
C ASP A 370 -1.66 14.49 -8.26
N TYR A 371 -1.92 13.36 -7.58
CA TYR A 371 -2.11 13.36 -6.13
C TYR A 371 -0.87 13.84 -5.39
N TYR A 372 0.31 13.29 -5.69
CA TYR A 372 1.56 13.70 -5.05
C TYR A 372 1.94 15.15 -5.40
N GLU A 373 1.74 15.56 -6.66
CA GLU A 373 1.93 16.95 -7.09
C GLU A 373 1.08 17.90 -6.25
N ARG A 374 -0.22 17.63 -6.11
CA ARG A 374 -1.13 18.45 -5.31
C ARG A 374 -0.80 18.42 -3.82
N ARG A 375 -0.48 17.23 -3.28
CA ARG A 375 -0.24 17.05 -1.84
C ARG A 375 1.02 17.76 -1.37
N TYR A 376 2.05 17.86 -2.20
CA TYR A 376 3.36 18.39 -1.82
C TYR A 376 3.84 19.58 -2.65
N PHE A 377 3.03 20.07 -3.60
CA PHE A 377 3.38 21.17 -4.49
C PHE A 377 4.74 20.95 -5.17
N ILE A 378 4.92 19.77 -5.78
CA ILE A 378 6.24 19.29 -6.23
C ILE A 378 6.78 20.14 -7.40
N GLY A 379 5.91 20.70 -8.23
CA GLY A 379 6.31 21.46 -9.41
C GLY A 379 6.80 20.56 -10.53
N TYR A 380 6.10 19.45 -10.77
CA TYR A 380 6.34 18.64 -11.96
C TYR A 380 5.87 19.38 -13.22
N THR A 381 6.74 19.42 -14.22
CA THR A 381 6.34 19.73 -15.60
C THR A 381 5.47 18.61 -16.17
N GLU A 382 4.69 18.89 -17.21
CA GLU A 382 3.89 17.85 -17.88
C GLU A 382 4.74 16.71 -18.47
N GLN A 383 5.96 17.01 -18.93
CA GLN A 383 6.90 15.98 -19.37
C GLN A 383 7.34 15.08 -18.21
N GLU A 384 7.68 15.64 -17.05
CA GLU A 384 8.06 14.85 -15.86
C GLU A 384 6.89 13.96 -15.40
N LYS A 385 5.65 14.47 -15.44
CA LYS A 385 4.47 13.66 -15.11
C LYS A 385 4.30 12.50 -16.07
N GLN A 386 4.43 12.74 -17.38
CA GLN A 386 4.33 11.68 -18.39
C GLN A 386 5.47 10.66 -18.26
N ASP A 387 6.68 11.12 -17.96
CA ASP A 387 7.84 10.24 -17.75
C ASP A 387 7.64 9.35 -16.51
N LEU A 388 7.08 9.88 -15.41
CA LEU A 388 6.71 9.10 -14.23
C LEU A 388 5.59 8.09 -14.51
N VAL A 389 4.57 8.48 -15.29
CA VAL A 389 3.51 7.57 -15.73
C VAL A 389 4.09 6.43 -16.55
N ASN A 390 4.98 6.73 -17.50
CA ASN A 390 5.61 5.72 -18.34
C ASN A 390 6.52 4.80 -17.52
N LEU A 391 7.33 5.35 -16.60
CA LEU A 391 8.09 4.55 -15.63
C LEU A 391 7.17 3.56 -14.91
N MET A 392 6.15 4.07 -14.20
CA MET A 392 5.23 3.23 -13.42
C MET A 392 4.47 2.21 -14.29
N SER A 393 4.26 2.51 -15.57
CA SER A 393 3.64 1.57 -16.50
C SER A 393 4.54 0.36 -16.82
N ALA A 394 5.86 0.53 -16.68
CA ALA A 394 6.88 -0.45 -16.99
C ALA A 394 7.38 -1.25 -15.76
N LEU A 395 6.81 -1.06 -14.56
CA LEU A 395 7.23 -1.70 -13.31
C LEU A 395 6.59 -3.06 -13.04
#